data_AF-A0A812Z727-F1
#
_entry.id   AF-A0A812Z727-F1
#
_cell.length_a   1.000
_cell.length_b   1.000
_cell.length_c   1.000
_cell.angle_alpha   90.00
_cell.angle_beta   90.00
_cell.angle_gamma   90.00
#
_symmetry.space_group_name_H-M   'P 1'
#
loop_
_entity.id
_entity.type
_entity.pdbx_description
1 polymer ?
#
loop_
_entity_poly.entity_id
_entity_poly.type
_entity_poly.pdbx_seq_one_letter_code
_entity_poly.pdbx_strand_id
1 'polypeptide(L)'
;MLDELCLLQLSGAQVLEALENSVSQYPRLEGRFAQVSGVSFQFDAAKPPNQRIVEGSVRIGPDLLDLEKNYKLCTKDYLRQGKDGYDVFRDGICLADGETAGILPSLVRDCFANLDMLNGESDTGVAKRSSTFNAMRMLETFSPSKVGDGPEMLKRYAIYPTVEVVSPPSMPLTVTGTSDGVSLNPKP
;
A
#
# COMPACT_ATOMS: atom_id res chain seq x y z
N MET A 1 3.21 -24.40 8.73
CA MET A 1 2.16 -23.52 8.18
C MET A 1 2.84 -22.57 7.22
N LEU A 2 2.30 -22.36 6.03
CA LEU A 2 2.87 -21.41 5.09
C LEU A 2 2.36 -20.02 5.46
N ASP A 3 3.27 -19.04 5.49
CA ASP A 3 2.92 -17.65 5.77
C ASP A 3 2.35 -17.02 4.50
N GLU A 4 1.02 -16.93 4.45
CA GLU A 4 0.30 -16.22 3.40
C GLU A 4 0.32 -14.71 3.64
N LEU A 5 0.42 -13.96 2.56
CA LEU A 5 0.29 -12.51 2.59
C LEU A 5 -1.15 -12.09 2.27
N CYS A 6 -1.51 -10.89 2.69
CA CYS A 6 -2.76 -10.24 2.33
C CYS A 6 -2.53 -8.75 2.10
N LEU A 7 -3.33 -8.17 1.21
CA LEU A 7 -3.39 -6.73 0.98
C LEU A 7 -4.63 -6.16 1.66
N LEU A 8 -4.42 -5.22 2.57
CA LEU A 8 -5.45 -4.52 3.31
C LEU A 8 -5.55 -3.07 2.87
N GLN A 9 -6.74 -2.51 2.94
CA GLN A 9 -6.98 -1.08 2.92
C GLN A 9 -7.36 -0.60 4.33
N LEU A 10 -6.62 0.37 4.82
CA LEU A 10 -6.74 0.95 6.17
C LEU A 10 -6.79 2.47 6.10
N SER A 11 -7.53 3.12 7.00
CA SER A 11 -7.42 4.56 7.19
C SER A 11 -6.08 4.94 7.84
N GLY A 12 -5.66 6.19 7.72
CA GLY A 12 -4.45 6.66 8.39
C GLY A 12 -4.51 6.52 9.90
N ALA A 13 -5.69 6.70 10.50
CA ALA A 13 -5.91 6.42 11.92
C ALA A 13 -5.64 4.95 12.28
N GLN A 14 -6.11 4.00 11.47
CA GLN A 14 -5.84 2.57 11.66
C GLN A 14 -4.37 2.23 11.46
N VAL A 15 -3.67 2.90 10.52
CA VAL A 15 -2.22 2.74 10.35
C VAL A 15 -1.48 3.22 11.59
N LEU A 16 -1.85 4.38 12.15
CA LEU A 16 -1.23 4.90 13.37
C LEU A 16 -1.45 3.94 14.55
N GLU A 17 -2.66 3.42 14.72
CA GLU A 17 -2.99 2.44 15.75
C GLU A 17 -2.16 1.15 15.62
N ALA A 18 -1.98 0.66 14.39
CA ALA A 18 -1.13 -0.50 14.12
C ALA A 18 0.35 -0.23 14.50
N LEU A 19 0.86 0.96 14.19
CA LEU A 19 2.23 1.36 14.55
C LEU A 19 2.39 1.51 16.07
N GLU A 20 1.41 2.08 16.76
CA GLU A 20 1.38 2.16 18.22
C GLU A 20 1.41 0.78 18.87
N ASN A 21 0.58 -0.16 18.38
CA ASN A 21 0.63 -1.55 18.82
C ASN A 21 2.02 -2.16 18.57
N SER A 22 2.65 -1.89 17.42
CA SER A 22 3.96 -2.46 17.08
C SER A 22 5.06 -2.15 18.09
N VAL A 23 5.03 -0.96 18.70
CA VAL A 23 6.02 -0.51 19.68
C VAL A 23 5.54 -0.57 21.14
N SER A 24 4.27 -0.93 21.37
CA SER A 24 3.61 -0.94 22.68
C SER A 24 4.33 -1.76 23.75
N GLN A 25 4.96 -2.87 23.35
CA GLN A 25 5.64 -3.79 24.26
C GLN A 25 7.17 -3.75 24.18
N TYR A 26 7.74 -2.84 23.38
CA TYR A 26 9.19 -2.61 23.37
C TYR A 26 9.69 -2.30 24.81
N PRO A 27 10.81 -2.88 25.27
CA PRO A 27 11.81 -3.67 24.54
C PRO A 27 11.61 -5.21 24.64
N ARG A 28 10.42 -5.71 24.98
CA ARG A 28 10.18 -7.17 25.04
C ARG A 28 10.41 -7.80 23.66
N LEU A 29 11.05 -8.96 23.66
CA LEU A 29 11.34 -9.76 22.46
C LEU A 29 10.11 -10.59 22.04
N GLU A 30 8.97 -9.92 21.90
CA GLU A 30 7.73 -10.51 21.40
C GLU A 30 7.58 -10.26 19.89
N GLY A 31 6.81 -11.10 19.20
CA GLY A 31 6.57 -11.01 17.74
C GLY A 31 5.85 -9.74 17.27
N ARG A 32 5.45 -8.86 18.19
CA ARG A 32 4.68 -7.64 17.93
C ARG A 32 5.49 -6.54 17.24
N PHE A 33 6.80 -6.50 17.43
CA PHE A 33 7.64 -5.44 16.85
C PHE A 33 7.73 -5.58 15.33
N ALA A 34 7.03 -4.70 14.62
CA ALA A 34 6.93 -4.76 13.16
C ALA A 34 8.23 -4.31 12.48
N GLN A 35 8.71 -5.14 11.56
CA GLN A 35 9.62 -4.66 10.51
C GLN A 35 8.78 -3.98 9.44
N VAL A 36 9.17 -2.76 9.09
CA VAL A 36 8.43 -1.92 8.15
C VAL A 36 9.27 -1.63 6.92
N SER A 37 8.59 -1.42 5.81
CA SER A 37 9.17 -0.90 4.57
C SER A 37 8.42 0.39 4.23
N GLY A 38 8.99 1.38 3.54
CA GLY A 38 8.38 2.67 3.12
C GLY A 38 7.42 3.46 4.05
N VAL A 39 7.32 3.09 5.32
CA VAL A 39 6.89 3.98 6.38
C VAL A 39 8.09 4.27 7.26
N SER A 40 8.21 5.51 7.71
CA SER A 40 9.18 5.92 8.70
C SER A 40 8.46 6.63 9.83
N PHE A 41 8.88 6.40 11.07
CA PHE A 41 8.28 6.99 12.25
C PHE A 41 9.30 7.03 13.38
N GLN A 42 9.03 7.85 14.38
CA GLN A 42 9.80 7.91 15.62
C GLN A 42 8.91 7.49 16.77
N PHE A 43 9.49 6.82 17.77
CA PHE A 43 8.76 6.47 18.98
C PHE A 43 9.61 6.72 20.23
N ASP A 44 8.93 7.01 21.33
CA ASP A 44 9.50 7.18 22.66
C ASP A 44 9.12 5.98 23.54
N ALA A 45 10.11 5.17 23.90
CA ALA A 45 9.93 3.99 24.71
C ALA A 45 9.56 4.30 26.18
N ALA A 46 9.81 5.52 26.66
CA ALA A 46 9.48 5.92 28.03
C ALA A 46 7.99 6.21 28.22
N LYS A 47 7.26 6.45 27.12
CA LYS A 47 5.82 6.71 27.15
C LYS A 47 5.01 5.43 27.40
N PRO A 48 3.79 5.57 27.97
CA PRO A 48 2.90 4.43 28.15
C PRO A 48 2.58 3.76 26.80
N PRO A 49 2.31 2.45 26.79
CA PRO A 49 1.88 1.74 25.58
C PRO A 49 0.71 2.46 24.87
N ASN A 50 0.70 2.40 23.55
CA ASN A 50 -0.25 3.09 22.67
C ASN A 50 -0.22 4.63 22.70
N GLN A 51 0.82 5.22 23.28
CA GLN A 51 1.10 6.66 23.20
C GLN A 51 2.60 6.90 22.92
N ARG A 52 3.25 5.96 22.24
CA ARG A 52 4.70 5.94 22.06
C ARG A 52 5.11 6.62 20.77
N ILE A 53 4.29 6.62 19.74
CA ILE A 53 4.61 7.27 18.47
C ILE A 53 4.69 8.78 18.70
N VAL A 54 5.76 9.40 18.18
CA VAL A 54 5.91 10.85 18.22
C VAL A 54 4.94 11.47 17.23
N GLU A 55 4.09 12.38 17.71
CA GLU A 55 3.09 13.08 16.90
C GLU A 55 3.74 13.78 15.70
N GLY A 56 3.14 13.66 14.51
CA GLY A 56 3.67 14.22 13.27
C GLY A 56 4.96 13.58 12.74
N SER A 57 5.46 12.51 13.36
CA SER A 57 6.69 11.82 12.90
C SER A 57 6.43 10.78 11.80
N VAL A 58 5.19 10.28 11.68
CA VAL A 58 4.87 9.20 10.75
C VAL A 58 4.81 9.73 9.32
N ARG A 59 5.60 9.11 8.45
CA ARG A 59 5.64 9.39 7.02
C ARG A 59 5.47 8.10 6.23
N ILE A 60 4.64 8.14 5.20
CA ILE A 60 4.48 7.06 4.24
C ILE A 60 5.06 7.55 2.92
N GLY A 61 6.13 6.92 2.46
CA GLY A 61 6.98 7.47 1.41
C GLY A 61 7.50 8.87 1.79
N PRO A 62 7.36 9.89 0.91
CA PRO A 62 7.77 11.26 1.22
C PRO A 62 6.75 12.03 2.08
N ASP A 63 5.50 11.59 2.11
CA ASP A 63 4.37 12.35 2.65
C ASP A 63 4.16 12.07 4.13
N LEU A 64 3.63 13.07 4.84
CA LEU A 64 3.13 12.87 6.21
C LEU A 64 1.88 12.00 6.21
N LEU A 65 1.69 11.23 7.28
CA LEU A 65 0.46 10.47 7.49
C LEU A 65 -0.73 11.41 7.60
N ASP A 66 -1.76 11.14 6.80
CA ASP A 66 -3.07 11.78 6.87
C ASP A 66 -4.07 10.78 7.48
N LEU A 67 -4.67 11.13 8.60
CA LEU A 67 -5.53 10.23 9.37
C LEU A 67 -6.83 9.85 8.64
N GLU A 68 -7.31 10.72 7.74
CA GLU A 68 -8.57 10.52 7.00
C GLU A 68 -8.36 9.78 5.67
N LYS A 69 -7.11 9.72 5.20
CA LYS A 69 -6.76 9.08 3.95
C LYS A 69 -6.69 7.56 4.09
N ASN A 70 -7.07 6.85 3.03
CA ASN A 70 -6.91 5.39 2.94
C ASN A 70 -5.55 5.00 2.36
N TYR A 71 -4.96 3.95 2.92
CA TYR A 71 -3.67 3.40 2.56
C TYR A 71 -3.78 1.91 2.29
N LYS A 72 -2.96 1.42 1.34
CA LYS A 72 -2.82 0.00 1.05
C LYS A 72 -1.62 -0.53 1.83
N LEU A 73 -1.83 -1.61 2.57
CA LEU A 73 -0.84 -2.23 3.43
C LEU A 73 -0.79 -3.74 3.12
N CYS A 74 0.41 -4.24 2.83
CA CYS A 74 0.66 -5.67 2.70
C CYS A 74 1.16 -6.21 4.05
N THR A 75 0.57 -7.32 4.51
CA THR A 75 0.95 -7.96 5.78
C THR A 75 0.71 -9.47 5.71
N LYS A 76 1.09 -10.21 6.76
CA LYS A 76 0.77 -11.63 6.89
C LYS A 76 -0.69 -11.82 7.27
N ASP A 77 -1.32 -12.87 6.77
CA ASP A 77 -2.70 -13.22 7.14
C ASP A 77 -2.83 -13.48 8.66
N TYR A 78 -1.76 -13.98 9.31
CA TYR A 78 -1.66 -14.08 10.77
C TYR A 78 -1.97 -12.76 11.48
N LEU A 79 -1.40 -11.65 11.02
CA LEU A 79 -1.64 -10.33 11.62
C LEU A 79 -3.03 -9.80 11.26
N ARG A 80 -3.50 -10.04 10.02
CA ARG A 80 -4.87 -9.71 9.61
C ARG A 80 -5.92 -10.35 10.52
N GLN A 81 -5.68 -11.58 10.98
CA GLN A 81 -6.54 -12.26 11.94
C GLN A 81 -6.47 -11.68 13.37
N GLY A 82 -5.81 -10.54 13.58
CA GLY A 82 -5.70 -9.83 14.86
C GLY A 82 -4.78 -10.52 15.86
N LYS A 83 -3.81 -11.29 15.38
CA LYS A 83 -2.78 -11.88 16.26
C LYS A 83 -1.76 -10.82 16.67
N ASP A 84 -1.00 -11.09 17.73
CA ASP A 84 -0.05 -10.15 18.35
C ASP A 84 -0.65 -8.77 18.72
N GLY A 85 -1.97 -8.70 18.92
CA GLY A 85 -2.68 -7.46 19.28
C GLY A 85 -2.95 -6.52 18.09
N TYR A 86 -2.74 -6.97 16.85
CA TYR A 86 -3.11 -6.21 15.65
C TYR A 86 -4.60 -6.32 15.33
N ASP A 87 -5.47 -6.21 16.33
CA ASP A 87 -6.92 -6.34 16.17
C ASP A 87 -7.48 -5.33 15.15
N VAL A 88 -6.86 -4.16 15.04
CA VAL A 88 -7.16 -3.13 14.03
C VAL A 88 -7.18 -3.66 12.58
N PHE A 89 -6.42 -4.71 12.27
CA PHE A 89 -6.40 -5.27 10.92
C PHE A 89 -7.63 -6.13 10.60
N ARG A 90 -8.38 -6.59 11.61
CA ARG A 90 -9.65 -7.32 11.36
C ARG A 90 -10.71 -6.39 10.77
N ASP A 91 -10.65 -5.12 11.11
CA ASP A 91 -11.59 -4.09 10.63
C ASP A 91 -11.17 -3.52 9.27
N GLY A 92 -9.99 -3.90 8.76
CA GLY A 92 -9.48 -3.48 7.46
C GLY A 92 -10.18 -4.19 6.29
N ILE A 93 -10.36 -3.47 5.18
CA ILE A 93 -10.93 -4.06 3.97
C ILE A 93 -9.84 -4.92 3.30
N CYS A 94 -10.10 -6.22 3.13
CA CYS A 94 -9.20 -7.11 2.42
C CYS A 94 -9.36 -6.94 0.90
N LEU A 95 -8.32 -6.40 0.25
CA LEU A 95 -8.26 -6.24 -1.20
C LEU A 95 -7.73 -7.48 -1.91
N ALA A 96 -6.84 -8.24 -1.26
CA ALA A 96 -6.29 -9.50 -1.76
C ALA A 96 -5.92 -10.41 -0.58
N ASP A 97 -6.27 -11.68 -0.69
CA ASP A 97 -5.99 -12.74 0.29
C ASP A 97 -4.77 -13.58 -0.11
N GLY A 98 -4.49 -14.65 0.65
CA GLY A 98 -3.34 -15.54 0.42
C GLY A 98 -3.30 -16.20 -0.95
N GLU A 99 -4.45 -16.46 -1.56
CA GLU A 99 -4.54 -17.03 -2.91
C GLU A 99 -4.03 -16.03 -3.96
N THR A 100 -4.33 -14.75 -3.76
CA THR A 100 -4.03 -13.68 -4.73
C THR A 100 -2.67 -13.01 -4.46
N ALA A 101 -2.37 -12.72 -3.19
CA ALA A 101 -1.13 -12.06 -2.77
C ALA A 101 0.05 -13.05 -2.71
N GLY A 102 -0.23 -14.34 -2.55
CA GLY A 102 0.76 -15.40 -2.55
C GLY A 102 1.42 -15.63 -1.19
N ILE A 103 2.46 -16.47 -1.23
CA ILE A 103 3.12 -17.01 -0.04
C ILE A 103 4.48 -16.32 0.14
N LEU A 104 4.76 -15.85 1.36
CA LEU A 104 5.96 -15.06 1.68
C LEU A 104 7.28 -15.76 1.27
N PRO A 105 7.55 -17.03 1.61
CA PRO A 105 8.74 -17.75 1.15
C PRO A 105 8.93 -17.80 -0.38
N SER A 106 7.85 -17.80 -1.15
CA SER A 106 7.93 -17.80 -2.61
C SER A 106 8.29 -16.41 -3.12
N LEU A 107 7.65 -15.37 -2.59
CA LEU A 107 7.96 -13.98 -2.94
C LEU A 107 9.39 -13.57 -2.60
N VAL A 108 9.92 -14.01 -1.45
CA VAL A 108 11.32 -13.74 -1.08
C VAL A 108 12.29 -14.41 -2.07
N ARG A 109 12.01 -15.66 -2.47
CA ARG A 109 12.82 -16.35 -3.48
C ARG A 109 12.76 -15.65 -4.84
N ASP A 110 11.57 -15.25 -5.26
CA ASP A 110 11.39 -14.52 -6.52
C ASP A 110 12.08 -13.15 -6.49
N CYS A 111 12.08 -12.47 -5.33
CA CYS A 111 12.80 -11.21 -5.14
C CYS A 111 14.31 -11.40 -5.35
N PHE A 112 14.92 -12.39 -4.69
CA PHE A 112 16.35 -12.67 -4.87
C PHE A 112 16.70 -13.09 -6.30
N ALA A 113 15.91 -13.98 -6.90
CA ALA A 113 16.13 -14.39 -8.29
C ALA A 113 16.07 -13.20 -9.27
N ASN A 114 15.15 -12.26 -9.03
CA ASN A 114 15.06 -11.04 -9.83
C ASN A 114 16.23 -10.09 -9.57
N LEU A 115 16.74 -10.00 -8.34
CA LEU A 115 17.92 -9.20 -8.01
C LEU A 115 19.17 -9.75 -8.68
N ASP A 116 19.38 -11.06 -8.67
CA ASP A 116 20.52 -11.71 -9.34
C ASP A 116 20.49 -11.44 -10.86
N MET A 117 19.29 -11.46 -11.45
CA MET A 117 19.08 -11.10 -12.85
C MET A 117 19.39 -9.63 -13.11
N LEU A 118 18.98 -8.72 -12.22
CA LEU A 118 19.24 -7.28 -12.35
C LEU A 118 20.71 -6.92 -12.16
N ASN A 119 21.41 -7.65 -11.28
CA ASN A 119 22.83 -7.47 -11.03
C ASN A 119 23.70 -8.08 -12.14
N GLY A 120 23.10 -8.78 -13.11
CA GLY A 120 23.83 -9.43 -14.20
C GLY A 120 24.64 -10.65 -13.76
N GLU A 121 24.34 -11.20 -12.57
CA GLU A 121 25.03 -12.35 -12.00
C GLU A 121 24.37 -13.69 -12.39
N SER A 122 23.18 -13.65 -13.01
CA SER A 122 22.50 -14.86 -13.48
C SER A 122 23.08 -15.36 -14.80
N ASP A 123 23.86 -16.44 -14.74
CA ASP A 123 24.53 -17.09 -15.89
C ASP A 123 23.58 -17.93 -16.79
N THR A 124 22.26 -17.68 -16.72
CA THR A 124 21.25 -18.49 -17.42
C THR A 124 20.42 -17.63 -18.36
N GLY A 125 20.68 -17.79 -19.67
CA GLY A 125 19.89 -17.24 -20.78
C GLY A 125 18.48 -17.83 -20.90
N VAL A 126 17.74 -17.90 -19.79
CA VAL A 126 16.36 -18.37 -19.75
C VAL A 126 15.54 -17.25 -19.12
N ALA A 127 15.08 -16.33 -19.97
CA ALA A 127 13.97 -15.45 -19.68
C ALA A 127 12.69 -16.29 -19.48
N LYS A 128 12.58 -16.96 -18.33
CA LYS A 128 11.34 -17.63 -17.92
C LYS A 128 10.34 -16.52 -17.65
N ARG A 129 9.37 -16.41 -18.56
CA ARG A 129 8.11 -15.69 -18.39
C ARG A 129 7.39 -16.29 -17.17
N SER A 130 7.82 -15.89 -15.99
CA SER A 130 7.19 -16.24 -14.72
C SER A 130 5.88 -15.48 -14.61
N SER A 131 4.95 -16.01 -13.82
CA SER A 131 3.60 -15.49 -13.51
C SER A 131 3.54 -14.05 -12.97
N THR A 132 4.67 -13.34 -12.96
CA THR A 132 4.91 -11.99 -12.45
C THR A 132 4.33 -10.87 -13.32
N PHE A 133 3.86 -11.14 -14.53
CA PHE A 133 3.31 -10.08 -15.40
C PHE A 133 2.06 -9.41 -14.80
N ASN A 134 1.23 -10.16 -14.07
CA ASN A 134 0.04 -9.60 -13.40
C ASN A 134 0.39 -8.83 -12.12
N ALA A 135 1.43 -9.23 -11.39
CA ALA A 135 1.94 -8.50 -10.23
C ALA A 135 2.71 -7.23 -10.64
N MET A 136 3.45 -7.27 -11.75
CA MET A 136 4.17 -6.12 -12.31
C MET A 136 3.24 -5.04 -12.85
N ARG A 137 2.09 -5.41 -13.45
CA ARG A 137 1.11 -4.43 -13.96
C ARG A 137 0.45 -3.60 -12.85
N MET A 138 0.43 -4.10 -11.60
CA MET A 138 -0.03 -3.31 -10.45
C MET A 138 0.98 -2.24 -9.98
N LEU A 139 2.24 -2.29 -10.44
CA LEU A 139 3.35 -1.50 -9.90
C LEU A 139 4.00 -0.53 -10.93
N GLU A 140 3.49 -0.43 -12.16
CA GLU A 140 4.22 0.20 -13.29
C GLU A 140 3.99 1.71 -13.54
N THR A 141 3.30 2.45 -12.68
CA THR A 141 3.15 3.91 -12.88
C THR A 141 4.15 4.69 -12.01
N PHE A 142 5.03 5.45 -12.68
CA PHE A 142 5.85 6.58 -12.22
C PHE A 142 7.39 6.42 -12.23
N SER A 143 7.98 7.46 -12.83
CA SER A 143 9.37 7.74 -13.23
C SER A 143 9.80 9.08 -12.57
N PRO A 144 11.05 9.58 -12.70
CA PRO A 144 12.32 9.05 -12.24
C PRO A 144 13.05 10.00 -11.24
N SER A 145 14.09 9.47 -10.56
CA SER A 145 15.43 10.10 -10.30
C SER A 145 15.96 10.39 -8.86
N LYS A 146 17.30 10.23 -8.75
CA LYS A 146 18.38 10.92 -7.97
C LYS A 146 19.00 10.29 -6.70
N VAL A 147 20.24 10.73 -6.45
CA VAL A 147 21.36 10.01 -5.79
C VAL A 147 21.24 9.93 -4.27
N GLY A 148 21.57 8.76 -3.71
CA GLY A 148 21.32 8.35 -2.31
C GLY A 148 20.30 7.22 -2.23
N ASP A 149 19.54 7.08 -3.31
CA ASP A 149 18.61 6.00 -3.52
C ASP A 149 19.31 4.79 -4.14
N GLY A 150 19.16 3.63 -3.52
CA GLY A 150 19.55 2.36 -4.13
C GLY A 150 18.90 2.18 -5.53
N PRO A 151 19.38 1.22 -6.34
CA PRO A 151 18.89 0.99 -7.69
C PRO A 151 17.36 1.04 -7.74
N GLU A 152 16.82 1.67 -8.79
CA GLU A 152 15.41 2.10 -8.90
C GLU A 152 14.38 1.00 -8.57
N MET A 153 14.79 -0.27 -8.74
CA MET A 153 14.04 -1.46 -8.37
C MET A 153 13.81 -1.63 -6.86
N LEU A 154 14.76 -1.25 -6.00
CA LEU A 154 14.65 -1.38 -4.53
C LEU A 154 13.70 -0.35 -3.92
N LYS A 155 13.52 0.81 -4.55
CA LYS A 155 12.49 1.77 -4.15
C LYS A 155 11.07 1.23 -4.32
N ARG A 156 10.84 0.33 -5.29
CA ARG A 156 9.50 -0.22 -5.60
C ARG A 156 8.91 -1.06 -4.47
N TYR A 157 9.75 -1.56 -3.57
CA TYR A 157 9.36 -2.43 -2.45
C TYR A 157 9.29 -1.68 -1.10
N ALA A 158 9.62 -0.38 -1.09
CA ALA A 158 9.30 0.52 0.00
C ALA A 158 7.81 0.93 -0.09
N ILE A 159 7.03 0.72 0.98
CA ILE A 159 5.63 1.15 1.09
C ILE A 159 5.46 2.58 0.54
N TYR A 160 4.59 2.72 -0.45
CA TYR A 160 4.17 4.03 -0.98
C TYR A 160 2.76 4.38 -0.48
N PRO A 161 2.48 5.67 -0.25
CA PRO A 161 1.12 6.13 -0.04
C PRO A 161 0.34 6.05 -1.37
N THR A 162 -0.85 5.44 -1.35
CA THR A 162 -1.74 5.47 -2.52
C THR A 162 -2.43 6.83 -2.58
N VAL A 163 -2.23 7.61 -3.65
CA VAL A 163 -3.15 8.71 -4.01
C VAL A 163 -4.10 8.15 -5.06
N GLU A 164 -5.30 7.74 -4.66
CA GLU A 164 -6.36 7.53 -5.64
C GLU A 164 -6.93 8.91 -6.00
N VAL A 165 -6.60 9.39 -7.19
CA VAL A 165 -7.28 10.55 -7.78
C VAL A 165 -8.68 10.09 -8.15
N VAL A 166 -9.67 10.42 -7.33
CA VAL A 166 -11.08 10.28 -7.70
C VAL A 166 -11.36 11.29 -8.80
N SER A 167 -11.37 10.84 -10.05
CA SER A 167 -11.93 11.62 -11.17
C SER A 167 -13.41 11.90 -10.87
N PRO A 168 -13.89 13.15 -10.95
CA PRO A 168 -15.30 13.45 -10.69
C PRO A 168 -16.19 12.73 -11.72
N PRO A 169 -17.38 12.26 -11.31
CA PRO A 169 -18.30 11.60 -12.22
C PRO A 169 -18.71 12.57 -13.33
N SER A 170 -18.55 12.14 -14.58
CA SER A 170 -19.09 12.85 -15.74
C SER A 170 -20.61 12.93 -15.59
N MET A 171 -21.14 14.14 -15.35
CA MET A 171 -22.58 14.37 -15.41
C MET A 171 -23.10 14.00 -16.80
N PRO A 172 -24.18 13.22 -16.93
CA PRO A 172 -24.83 13.04 -18.22
C PRO A 172 -25.50 14.38 -18.61
N LEU A 173 -25.06 14.96 -19.72
CA LEU A 173 -25.78 16.04 -20.38
C LEU A 173 -27.16 15.53 -20.77
N THR A 174 -28.19 15.91 -20.01
CA THR A 174 -29.58 15.71 -20.42
C THR A 174 -29.86 16.70 -21.54
N VAL A 175 -29.78 16.22 -22.77
CA VAL A 175 -30.33 16.92 -23.94
C VAL A 175 -31.85 16.77 -23.85
N THR A 176 -32.53 17.77 -23.30
CA THR A 176 -33.97 17.90 -23.48
C THR A 176 -34.23 18.38 -24.90
N GLY A 177 -34.40 17.43 -25.82
CA GLY A 177 -34.99 17.68 -27.12
C GLY A 177 -36.51 17.78 -26.98
N THR A 178 -37.06 18.99 -27.01
CA THR A 178 -38.45 19.22 -27.42
C THR A 178 -38.41 19.70 -28.86
N SER A 179 -38.85 18.83 -29.77
CA SER A 179 -39.03 19.13 -31.18
C SER A 179 -40.34 19.91 -31.40
N ASP A 180 -40.31 20.74 -32.44
CA ASP A 180 -41.45 21.21 -33.24
C ASP A 180 -42.41 22.22 -32.55
N GLY A 181 -42.74 23.40 -33.10
CA GLY A 181 -42.45 24.03 -34.37
C GLY A 181 -43.40 25.23 -34.56
N VAL A 182 -42.93 26.25 -35.30
CA VAL A 182 -43.70 27.16 -36.19
C VAL A 182 -44.72 28.13 -35.58
N SER A 183 -44.42 29.44 -35.58
CA SER A 183 -44.93 30.42 -36.57
C SER A 183 -44.76 31.88 -36.11
N LEU A 184 -44.61 32.75 -37.11
CA LEU A 184 -44.28 34.18 -37.12
C LEU A 184 -45.41 35.11 -36.63
N ASN A 185 -45.03 36.24 -36.02
CA ASN A 185 -45.32 37.59 -36.53
C ASN A 185 -44.69 38.70 -35.66
N PRO A 186 -44.14 39.79 -36.25
CA PRO A 186 -43.89 41.03 -35.53
C PRO A 186 -45.18 41.90 -35.47
N LYS A 187 -45.33 42.65 -34.37
CA LYS A 187 -46.36 43.70 -34.17
C LYS A 187 -46.36 44.74 -35.31
N PRO A 188 -47.42 45.56 -35.44
CA PRO A 188 -48.68 45.59 -34.70
C PRO A 188 -49.89 45.04 -35.46
#